data_AF-A0A1H1DFG5-F1
#
_entry.id   AF-A0A1H1DFG5-F1
#
_cell.length_a   1.000
_cell.length_b   1.000
_cell.length_c   1.000
_cell.angle_alpha   90.00
_cell.angle_beta   90.00
_cell.angle_gamma   90.00
#
_symmetry.space_group_name_H-M   'P 1'
#
loop_
_entity.id
_entity.type
_entity.pdbx_description
1 polymer ?
#
loop_
_entity_poly.entity_id
_entity_poly.type
_entity_poly.pdbx_seq_one_letter_code
_entity_poly.pdbx_strand_id
1 'polypeptide(L)'
;MAGIALVCAGCGSADGAVSGASPTASSAPETPPDRVVSTTLAPPDTVPATPTGSPSPVEPKGGVANPRAVPWDSATPVGDGKRVRLIWWSGVEPCYTLDRVDVKESASSVEITLYEGPPGDAGKVACIEIAVLKTTTVELDEPVGGRTLVDGAK
;
A
#
# COMPACT_ATOMS: atom_id res chain seq x y z
N MET A 1 -50.15 -23.35 3.09
CA MET A 1 -50.96 -23.54 4.31
C MET A 1 -50.12 -24.30 5.33
N ALA A 2 -50.21 -23.91 6.61
CA ALA A 2 -49.45 -24.36 7.78
C ALA A 2 -47.95 -23.95 7.78
N GLY A 3 -47.43 -23.04 8.61
CA GLY A 3 -47.94 -22.45 9.85
C GLY A 3 -47.48 -23.25 11.07
N ILE A 4 -46.55 -22.70 11.87
CA ILE A 4 -46.50 -22.81 13.34
C ILE A 4 -45.51 -21.76 13.85
N ALA A 5 -46.02 -20.88 14.71
CA ALA A 5 -45.28 -20.03 15.62
C ALA A 5 -45.41 -20.63 17.03
N LEU A 6 -44.37 -20.53 17.86
CA LEU A 6 -44.53 -20.62 19.31
C LEU A 6 -43.47 -19.77 20.01
N VAL A 7 -43.95 -18.82 20.82
CA VAL A 7 -43.22 -17.91 21.73
C VAL A 7 -43.18 -18.54 23.11
N CYS A 8 -42.07 -18.41 23.84
CA CYS A 8 -42.07 -18.50 25.31
C CYS A 8 -41.27 -17.33 25.90
N ALA A 9 -41.97 -16.49 26.66
CA ALA A 9 -41.43 -15.50 27.57
C ALA A 9 -41.08 -16.16 28.92
N GLY A 10 -40.02 -15.69 29.59
CA GLY A 10 -39.67 -16.08 30.95
C GLY A 10 -39.03 -14.91 31.70
N CYS A 11 -39.55 -14.61 32.89
CA CYS A 11 -39.22 -13.48 33.76
C CYS A 11 -38.75 -14.03 35.13
N GLY A 12 -37.85 -13.32 35.83
CA GLY A 12 -37.88 -13.22 37.29
C GLY A 12 -36.84 -13.97 38.15
N SER A 13 -35.84 -13.21 38.60
CA SER A 13 -35.10 -13.12 39.89
C SER A 13 -35.13 -14.21 40.99
N ALA A 14 -33.94 -14.57 41.52
CA ALA A 14 -33.38 -14.11 42.82
C ALA A 14 -32.55 -15.16 43.61
N ASP A 15 -31.47 -14.66 44.20
CA ASP A 15 -30.75 -15.06 45.43
C ASP A 15 -29.98 -16.40 45.52
N GLY A 16 -28.65 -16.25 45.48
CA GLY A 16 -27.70 -17.24 45.97
C GLY A 16 -26.49 -16.53 46.60
N ALA A 17 -26.64 -16.10 47.85
CA ALA A 17 -25.54 -15.61 48.65
C ALA A 17 -24.59 -16.78 49.00
N VAL A 18 -23.33 -16.70 48.56
CA VAL A 18 -22.24 -17.50 49.15
C VAL A 18 -21.27 -16.57 49.84
N SER A 19 -21.18 -16.78 51.15
CA SER A 19 -20.31 -16.10 52.09
C SER A 19 -18.94 -16.78 52.11
N GLY A 20 -17.88 -15.99 52.16
CA GLY A 20 -16.60 -16.41 52.76
C GLY A 20 -15.45 -16.69 51.80
N ALA A 21 -14.60 -15.68 51.58
CA ALA A 21 -13.18 -15.69 51.95
C ALA A 21 -12.51 -14.42 51.41
N SER A 22 -12.17 -13.48 52.31
CA SER A 22 -11.30 -12.36 51.96
C SER A 22 -9.92 -12.87 51.56
N PRO A 23 -9.37 -12.55 50.37
CA PRO A 23 -7.95 -12.69 50.15
C PRO A 23 -7.24 -11.57 50.94
N THR A 24 -6.42 -11.97 51.91
CA THR A 24 -5.43 -11.13 52.57
C THR A 24 -4.63 -10.37 51.52
N ALA A 25 -4.69 -9.05 51.54
CA ALA A 25 -3.82 -8.20 50.73
C ALA A 25 -2.38 -8.42 51.17
N SER A 26 -1.59 -9.06 50.31
CA SER A 26 -0.14 -9.17 50.45
C SER A 26 0.47 -7.84 50.02
N SER A 27 0.83 -6.98 50.97
CA SER A 27 1.59 -5.76 50.71
C SER A 27 2.99 -6.13 50.23
N ALA A 28 3.22 -6.16 48.92
CA ALA A 28 4.56 -6.09 48.36
C ALA A 28 5.07 -4.64 48.49
N PRO A 29 6.34 -4.39 48.85
CA PRO A 29 6.91 -3.06 48.75
C PRO A 29 6.95 -2.64 47.28
N GLU A 30 6.19 -1.59 46.94
CA GLU A 30 6.28 -0.95 45.63
C GLU A 30 7.69 -0.39 45.47
N THR A 31 8.50 -1.05 44.63
CA THR A 31 9.73 -0.44 44.14
C THR A 31 9.30 0.64 43.15
N PRO A 32 9.63 1.92 43.37
CA PRO A 32 9.26 2.97 42.43
C PRO A 32 9.84 2.62 41.05
N PRO A 33 9.12 2.91 39.95
CA PRO A 33 9.63 2.63 38.61
C PRO A 33 10.99 3.33 38.41
N ASP A 34 11.98 2.55 37.96
CA ASP A 34 13.27 3.09 37.57
C ASP A 34 13.07 4.16 36.51
N ARG A 35 13.46 5.39 36.87
CA ARG A 35 13.75 6.58 36.05
C ARG A 35 13.02 6.68 34.70
N VAL A 36 12.21 7.73 34.55
CA VAL A 36 11.66 8.18 33.25
C VAL A 36 12.73 8.18 32.16
N VAL A 37 12.47 7.38 31.11
CA VAL A 37 13.22 7.42 29.86
C VAL A 37 12.78 8.69 29.11
N SER A 38 13.55 9.76 29.24
CA SER A 38 13.39 10.93 28.37
C SER A 38 14.02 10.62 27.01
N THR A 39 13.20 10.29 26.03
CA THR A 39 13.62 10.31 24.62
C THR A 39 13.63 11.76 24.14
N THR A 40 14.82 12.34 23.97
CA THR A 40 14.96 13.56 23.17
C THR A 40 14.58 13.19 21.73
N LEU A 41 13.46 13.72 21.24
CA LEU A 41 13.12 13.67 19.83
C LEU A 41 14.21 14.41 19.04
N ALA A 42 14.73 13.78 17.99
CA ALA A 42 15.52 14.50 17.00
C ALA A 42 14.68 15.69 16.46
N PRO A 43 15.31 16.82 16.06
CA PRO A 43 14.61 17.93 15.43
C PRO A 43 13.73 17.44 14.26
N PRO A 44 12.58 18.07 14.00
CA PRO A 44 11.65 17.66 12.94
C PRO A 44 12.23 17.74 11.51
N ASP A 45 13.48 18.18 11.34
CA ASP A 45 14.14 18.39 10.04
C ASP A 45 15.00 17.22 9.57
N THR A 46 14.94 16.05 10.23
CA THR A 46 15.57 14.85 9.66
C THR A 46 14.67 14.30 8.55
N VAL A 47 14.71 14.95 7.39
CA VAL A 47 14.15 14.40 6.15
C VAL A 47 14.78 13.01 5.96
N PRO A 48 13.99 11.93 5.89
CA PRO A 48 14.52 10.61 5.55
C PRO A 48 15.36 10.76 4.28
N ALA A 49 16.59 10.25 4.30
CA ALA A 49 17.46 10.33 3.13
C ALA A 49 16.71 9.77 1.91
N THR A 50 16.59 10.58 0.85
CA THR A 50 16.08 10.07 -0.43
C THR A 50 16.95 8.88 -0.83
N PRO A 51 16.37 7.71 -1.11
CA PRO A 51 17.15 6.57 -1.53
C PRO A 51 17.97 6.95 -2.77
N THR A 52 19.29 6.80 -2.69
CA THR A 52 20.26 7.25 -3.70
C THR A 52 20.47 6.25 -4.83
N GLY A 53 19.64 5.20 -4.91
CA GLY A 53 19.72 4.19 -5.96
C GLY A 53 19.28 4.74 -7.31
N SER A 54 19.97 4.33 -8.38
CA SER A 54 19.46 4.56 -9.75
C SER A 54 18.19 3.73 -9.97
N PRO A 55 17.17 4.26 -10.68
CA PRO A 55 15.97 3.50 -11.00
C PRO A 55 16.29 2.18 -11.71
N SER A 56 15.66 1.09 -11.29
CA SER A 56 15.80 -0.24 -11.90
C SER A 56 14.92 -0.35 -13.14
N PRO A 57 15.48 -0.69 -14.32
CA PRO A 57 14.69 -0.88 -15.54
C PRO A 57 13.71 -2.05 -15.39
N VAL A 58 12.47 -1.85 -15.81
CA VAL A 58 11.43 -2.88 -15.85
C VAL A 58 10.64 -2.79 -17.14
N GLU A 59 10.26 -3.96 -17.65
CA GLU A 59 9.40 -4.12 -18.83
C GLU A 59 8.05 -4.73 -18.41
N PRO A 60 6.96 -4.40 -19.09
CA PRO A 60 5.67 -5.06 -18.87
C PRO A 60 5.76 -6.56 -19.16
N LYS A 61 5.31 -7.39 -18.22
CA LYS A 61 5.31 -8.86 -18.34
C LYS A 61 3.91 -9.44 -18.61
N GLY A 62 2.86 -8.67 -18.31
CA GLY A 62 1.48 -9.14 -18.38
C GLY A 62 1.15 -10.26 -17.39
N GLY A 63 -0.10 -10.71 -17.41
CA GLY A 63 -0.53 -11.95 -16.73
C GLY A 63 -0.59 -11.86 -15.20
N VAL A 64 -0.62 -10.64 -14.64
CA VAL A 64 -0.80 -10.47 -13.20
C VAL A 64 -2.28 -10.63 -12.82
N ALA A 65 -2.55 -11.10 -11.62
CA ALA A 65 -3.89 -11.09 -11.04
C ALA A 65 -4.22 -9.71 -10.47
N ASN A 66 -5.46 -9.27 -10.72
CA ASN A 66 -6.01 -8.00 -10.24
C ASN A 66 -5.05 -6.80 -10.45
N PRO A 67 -4.62 -6.50 -11.70
CA PRO A 67 -3.74 -5.37 -11.95
C PRO A 67 -4.37 -4.08 -11.43
N ARG A 68 -3.61 -3.32 -10.63
CA ARG A 68 -4.03 -2.02 -10.09
C ARG A 68 -3.23 -0.90 -10.72
N ALA A 69 -3.86 0.26 -10.90
CA ALA A 69 -3.17 1.46 -11.33
C ALA A 69 -2.17 1.90 -10.24
N VAL A 70 -0.97 2.31 -10.64
CA VAL A 70 0.09 2.81 -9.75
C VAL A 70 0.52 4.19 -10.23
N PRO A 71 0.53 5.20 -9.34
CA PRO A 71 0.97 6.54 -9.71
C PRO A 71 2.47 6.53 -10.00
N TRP A 72 2.87 7.34 -10.97
CA TRP A 72 4.28 7.60 -11.21
C TRP A 72 4.75 8.84 -10.44
N ASP A 73 6.05 8.86 -10.14
CA ASP A 73 6.74 9.97 -9.50
C ASP A 73 7.20 11.02 -10.53
N SER A 74 7.66 10.57 -11.71
CA SER A 74 8.00 11.47 -12.81
C SER A 74 7.76 10.85 -14.19
N ALA A 75 7.48 11.73 -15.16
CA ALA A 75 7.35 11.40 -16.57
C ALA A 75 8.18 12.40 -17.38
N THR A 76 9.23 11.92 -18.04
CA THR A 76 10.18 12.76 -18.79
C THR A 76 10.19 12.39 -20.27
N PRO A 77 9.86 13.31 -21.19
CA PRO A 77 10.04 13.09 -22.62
C PRO A 77 11.51 12.83 -22.96
N VAL A 78 11.76 11.83 -23.81
CA VAL A 78 13.10 11.43 -24.28
C VAL A 78 13.02 11.09 -25.78
N GLY A 79 14.17 11.06 -26.47
CA GLY A 79 14.22 10.67 -27.89
C GLY A 79 13.31 11.54 -28.76
N ASP A 80 13.64 12.82 -28.88
CA ASP A 80 12.85 13.83 -29.62
C ASP A 80 11.39 13.97 -29.16
N GLY A 81 11.10 13.50 -27.93
CA GLY A 81 9.77 13.54 -27.34
C GLY A 81 8.84 12.42 -27.83
N LYS A 82 9.29 11.48 -28.66
CA LYS A 82 8.50 10.31 -29.09
C LYS A 82 8.47 9.17 -28.08
N ARG A 83 9.21 9.33 -26.98
CA ARG A 83 9.23 8.37 -25.88
C ARG A 83 9.09 9.12 -24.57
N VAL A 84 8.50 8.47 -23.58
CA VAL A 84 8.40 9.02 -22.23
C VAL A 84 9.01 8.02 -21.25
N ARG A 85 10.03 8.46 -20.51
CA ARG A 85 10.60 7.71 -19.41
C ARG A 85 9.79 8.00 -18.15
N LEU A 86 9.22 6.94 -17.57
CA LEU A 86 8.50 6.99 -16.31
C LEU A 86 9.40 6.48 -15.19
N ILE A 87 9.33 7.12 -14.03
CA ILE A 87 9.96 6.66 -12.79
C ILE A 87 8.88 6.58 -11.71
N TRP A 88 8.85 5.48 -10.96
CA TRP A 88 7.90 5.29 -9.87
C TRP A 88 8.46 4.41 -8.74
N TRP A 89 7.94 4.58 -7.54
CA TRP A 89 8.12 3.66 -6.43
C TRP A 89 7.14 2.49 -6.49
N SER A 90 7.65 1.28 -6.27
CA SER A 90 6.82 0.06 -6.17
C SER A 90 7.53 -0.98 -5.30
N GLY A 91 6.89 -2.12 -5.03
CA GLY A 91 7.52 -3.23 -4.33
C GLY A 91 8.33 -4.15 -5.24
N VAL A 92 8.89 -5.19 -4.63
CA VAL A 92 9.69 -6.21 -5.32
C VAL A 92 8.83 -7.24 -6.06
N GLU A 93 9.37 -7.77 -7.15
CA GLU A 93 8.78 -8.94 -7.81
C GLU A 93 8.92 -10.20 -6.93
N PRO A 94 7.98 -11.16 -7.06
CA PRO A 94 6.88 -11.19 -8.02
C PRO A 94 5.61 -10.46 -7.54
N CYS A 95 5.59 -9.92 -6.32
CA CYS A 95 4.36 -9.36 -5.74
C CYS A 95 3.89 -8.06 -6.43
N TYR A 96 4.82 -7.36 -7.07
CA TYR A 96 4.58 -6.08 -7.75
C TYR A 96 5.18 -6.10 -9.17
N THR A 97 4.71 -7.03 -9.99
CA THR A 97 5.12 -7.13 -11.40
C THR A 97 4.38 -6.09 -12.23
N LEU A 98 5.09 -5.42 -13.14
CA LEU A 98 4.50 -4.53 -14.13
C LEU A 98 3.71 -5.36 -15.16
N ASP A 99 2.40 -5.18 -15.18
CA ASP A 99 1.49 -5.90 -16.09
C ASP A 99 1.49 -5.24 -17.47
N ARG A 100 1.14 -3.96 -17.50
CA ARG A 100 1.01 -3.15 -18.72
C ARG A 100 1.18 -1.68 -18.41
N VAL A 101 1.38 -0.90 -19.47
CA VAL A 101 1.32 0.56 -19.44
C VAL A 101 0.31 1.00 -20.48
N ASP A 102 -0.78 1.62 -20.03
CA ASP A 102 -1.82 2.12 -20.92
C ASP A 102 -1.49 3.58 -21.27
N VAL A 103 -1.48 3.90 -22.58
CA VAL A 103 -1.24 5.23 -23.11
C VAL A 103 -2.49 5.69 -23.85
N LYS A 104 -3.03 6.86 -23.47
CA LYS A 104 -4.13 7.52 -24.19
C LYS A 104 -3.65 8.88 -24.65
N GLU A 105 -3.53 9.03 -25.97
CA GLU A 105 -3.09 10.27 -26.60
C GLU A 105 -4.28 11.12 -27.05
N SER A 106 -4.19 12.42 -26.80
CA SER A 106 -5.09 13.44 -27.33
C SER A 106 -4.29 14.61 -27.89
N ALA A 107 -4.98 15.57 -28.51
CA ALA A 107 -4.36 16.78 -29.03
C ALA A 107 -3.71 17.65 -27.92
N SER A 108 -4.17 17.57 -26.67
CA SER A 108 -3.71 18.42 -25.56
C SER A 108 -2.96 17.67 -24.48
N SER A 109 -3.09 16.35 -24.40
CA SER A 109 -2.51 15.54 -23.32
C SER A 109 -2.11 14.14 -23.76
N VAL A 110 -1.18 13.55 -23.01
CA VAL A 110 -0.84 12.14 -23.05
C VAL A 110 -1.06 11.60 -21.64
N GLU A 111 -2.11 10.82 -21.45
CA GLU A 111 -2.39 10.13 -20.20
C GLU A 111 -1.67 8.79 -20.20
N ILE A 112 -0.83 8.55 -19.20
CA ILE A 112 -0.07 7.31 -19.08
C ILE A 112 -0.38 6.67 -17.72
N THR A 113 -0.79 5.40 -17.73
CA THR A 113 -1.19 4.65 -16.53
C THR A 113 -0.36 3.37 -16.41
N LEU A 114 0.38 3.23 -15.31
CA LEU A 114 1.08 1.99 -14.98
C LEU A 114 0.13 1.03 -14.27
N TYR A 115 0.11 -0.24 -14.67
CA TYR A 115 -0.64 -1.28 -13.95
C TYR A 115 0.31 -2.33 -13.40
N GLU A 116 0.20 -2.60 -12.10
CA GLU A 116 1.01 -3.63 -11.44
C GLU A 116 0.14 -4.61 -10.68
N GLY A 117 0.66 -5.81 -10.47
CA GLY A 117 0.03 -6.80 -9.63
C GLY A 117 0.90 -8.03 -9.38
N PRO A 118 0.46 -8.90 -8.48
CA PRO A 118 1.06 -10.21 -8.28
C PRO A 118 0.72 -11.18 -9.42
N PRO A 119 1.53 -12.21 -9.75
CA PRO A 119 1.07 -13.28 -10.62
C PRO A 119 -0.15 -14.00 -10.01
N GLY A 120 -0.92 -14.71 -10.85
CA GLY A 120 -2.15 -15.39 -10.42
C GLY A 120 -1.97 -16.42 -9.29
N ASP A 121 -0.76 -16.91 -9.06
CA ASP A 121 -0.39 -17.86 -8.01
C ASP A 121 0.38 -17.23 -6.84
N ALA A 122 0.49 -15.89 -6.77
CA ALA A 122 1.34 -15.21 -5.78
C ALA A 122 0.96 -15.42 -4.31
N GLY A 123 -0.22 -15.97 -4.02
CA GLY A 123 -0.55 -16.43 -2.66
C GLY A 123 0.40 -17.52 -2.12
N LYS A 124 1.32 -18.02 -2.95
CA LYS A 124 2.35 -19.01 -2.61
C LYS A 124 3.71 -18.40 -2.26
N VAL A 125 3.88 -17.08 -2.34
CA VAL A 125 5.15 -16.40 -2.03
C VAL A 125 4.99 -15.36 -0.92
N ALA A 126 6.05 -15.14 -0.14
CA ALA A 126 6.09 -14.06 0.83
C ALA A 126 6.37 -12.72 0.13
N CYS A 127 5.48 -11.75 0.29
CA CYS A 127 5.66 -10.38 -0.21
C CYS A 127 6.29 -9.53 0.88
N ILE A 128 7.52 -9.07 0.63
CA ILE A 128 8.21 -8.14 1.52
C ILE A 128 7.89 -6.70 1.13
N GLU A 129 7.74 -5.82 2.13
CA GLU A 129 7.42 -4.40 1.93
C GLU A 129 8.69 -3.56 1.74
N ILE A 130 9.44 -3.85 0.67
CA ILE A 130 10.61 -3.06 0.26
C ILE A 130 10.26 -2.24 -0.97
N ALA A 131 10.45 -0.92 -0.88
CA ALA A 131 10.29 -0.02 -2.00
C ALA A 131 11.51 -0.05 -2.94
N VAL A 132 11.25 -0.21 -4.23
CA VAL A 132 12.20 -0.18 -5.33
C VAL A 132 11.82 0.97 -6.26
N LEU A 133 12.79 1.81 -6.57
CA LEU A 133 12.64 2.84 -7.60
C LEU A 133 12.75 2.15 -8.95
N LYS A 134 11.68 2.19 -9.75
CA LYS A 134 11.61 1.54 -11.06
C LYS A 134 11.61 2.57 -12.18
N THR A 135 12.01 2.15 -13.38
CA THR A 135 11.91 2.95 -14.60
C THR A 135 11.45 2.10 -15.77
N THR A 136 10.61 2.69 -16.62
CA THR A 136 10.25 2.13 -17.93
C THR A 136 10.17 3.25 -18.95
N THR A 137 10.28 2.91 -20.23
CA THR A 137 10.15 3.89 -21.32
C THR A 137 9.03 3.45 -22.23
N VAL A 138 8.02 4.29 -22.40
CA VAL A 138 6.92 4.06 -23.33
C VAL A 138 7.17 4.79 -24.64
N GLU A 139 6.76 4.16 -25.74
CA GLU A 139 6.72 4.80 -27.05
C GLU A 139 5.36 5.49 -27.25
N LEU A 140 5.37 6.60 -27.96
CA LEU A 140 4.19 7.37 -28.32
C LEU A 140 4.00 7.36 -29.84
N ASP A 141 2.75 7.47 -30.28
CA ASP A 141 2.39 7.63 -31.68
C ASP A 141 2.86 8.99 -32.22
N GLU A 142 2.73 10.04 -31.40
CA GLU A 142 3.19 11.40 -31.71
C GLU A 142 4.16 11.93 -30.64
N PRO A 143 5.08 12.87 -30.96
CA PRO A 143 5.94 13.50 -29.95
C PRO A 143 5.14 14.27 -28.89
N VAL A 144 5.58 14.28 -27.62
CA VAL A 144 4.88 15.00 -26.52
C VAL A 144 4.63 16.47 -26.89
N GLY A 145 5.63 17.19 -27.39
CA GLY A 145 5.47 18.58 -27.84
C GLY A 145 4.90 19.50 -26.76
N GLY A 146 3.85 20.26 -27.10
CA GLY A 146 3.13 21.14 -26.17
C GLY A 146 2.06 20.44 -25.33
N ARG A 147 1.95 19.10 -25.41
CA ARG A 147 0.94 18.33 -24.69
C ARG A 147 1.33 18.16 -23.22
N THR A 148 0.32 18.05 -22.37
CA THR A 148 0.51 17.78 -20.94
C THR A 148 0.61 16.28 -20.68
N LEU A 149 1.64 15.83 -19.96
CA LEU A 149 1.70 14.46 -19.44
C LEU A 149 0.81 14.33 -18.21
N VAL A 150 -0.13 13.39 -18.23
CA VAL A 150 -1.13 13.17 -17.18
C VAL A 150 -0.93 11.78 -16.57
N ASP A 151 -0.97 11.71 -15.23
CA ASP A 151 -0.94 10.44 -14.51
C ASP A 151 -2.34 9.85 -14.45
N GLY A 152 -2.60 8.76 -15.16
CA GLY A 152 -3.91 8.13 -15.18
C GLY A 152 -4.24 7.30 -13.92
N ALA A 153 -3.32 7.22 -12.96
CA ALA A 153 -3.58 6.62 -11.65
C ALA A 153 -3.99 7.64 -10.57
N LYS A 154 -4.07 8.94 -10.91
CA LYS A 154 -4.45 10.03 -9.99
C LYS A 154 -5.83 10.60 -10.28
#